data_AF-A0A1H8YGR9-F1
#
_entry.id   AF-A0A1H8YGR9-F1
#
_cell.length_a   1.000
_cell.length_b   1.000
_cell.length_c   1.000
_cell.angle_alpha   90.00
_cell.angle_beta   90.00
_cell.angle_gamma   90.00
#
_symmetry.space_group_name_H-M   'P 1'
#
loop_
_entity.id
_entity.type
_entity.pdbx_description
1 polymer ?
#
loop_
_entity_poly.entity_id
_entity_poly.type
_entity_poly.pdbx_seq_one_letter_code
_entity_poly.pdbx_strand_id
1 'polypeptide(L)'
;MLEASAEAPAKVGRIGSIDALRGLVMVLMLLDHLRETWFLHVPVADPVDARTALPALYLARLAVSLCAPIFVALTGVAAYLFSTRHTLAETRVYLVKRGHVLMALEVFYLSELYWGVASPTLWLQVIWCIGVCMIVVAALIGLPRPVLVAVGLLIVCGHNLLDPIQLQLD
;
A
#
# COMPACT_ATOMS: atom_id res chain seq x y z
N MET A 1 -34.62 -37.15 20.84
CA MET A 1 -33.42 -36.34 21.11
C MET A 1 -32.45 -36.60 19.97
N LEU A 2 -32.65 -35.89 18.84
CA LEU A 2 -31.80 -35.97 17.65
C LEU A 2 -30.80 -34.83 17.76
N GLU A 3 -29.57 -35.13 18.17
CA GLU A 3 -28.48 -34.16 18.17
C GLU A 3 -28.08 -33.89 16.71
N ALA A 4 -28.47 -32.71 16.21
CA ALA A 4 -27.97 -32.18 14.97
C ALA A 4 -26.45 -32.01 15.09
N SER A 5 -25.69 -32.74 14.28
CA SER A 5 -24.26 -32.49 14.09
C SER A 5 -24.08 -31.04 13.66
N ALA A 6 -23.49 -30.24 14.55
CA ALA A 6 -22.99 -28.93 14.22
C ALA A 6 -21.81 -29.10 13.25
N GLU A 7 -22.10 -28.91 11.96
CA GLU A 7 -21.08 -28.86 10.93
C GLU A 7 -20.13 -27.70 11.25
N ALA A 8 -18.87 -28.03 11.54
CA ALA A 8 -17.84 -27.03 11.81
C ALA A 8 -17.74 -26.07 10.60
N PRO A 9 -17.66 -24.75 10.83
CA PRO A 9 -17.61 -23.80 9.72
C PRO A 9 -16.38 -24.13 8.86
N ALA A 10 -16.61 -24.38 7.57
CA ALA A 10 -15.55 -24.62 6.61
C ALA A 10 -14.48 -23.52 6.77
N LYS A 11 -13.25 -23.91 7.14
CA LYS A 11 -12.11 -22.98 7.20
C LYS A 11 -12.00 -22.33 5.83
N VAL A 12 -12.39 -21.07 5.74
CA VAL A 12 -12.17 -20.22 4.57
C VAL A 12 -10.66 -20.26 4.31
N GLY A 13 -10.25 -20.96 3.25
CA GLY A 13 -8.84 -21.20 2.95
C GLY A 13 -8.11 -19.89 2.68
N ARG A 14 -7.46 -19.35 3.71
CA ARG A 14 -6.50 -18.24 3.59
C ARG A 14 -5.28 -18.77 2.86
N ILE A 15 -4.81 -18.05 1.86
CA ILE A 15 -3.58 -18.40 1.14
C ILE A 15 -2.41 -17.96 2.02
N GLY A 16 -1.83 -18.90 2.76
CA GLY A 16 -0.76 -18.62 3.74
C GLY A 16 0.44 -17.89 3.14
N SER A 17 0.80 -18.18 1.89
CA SER A 17 1.90 -17.51 1.19
C SER A 17 1.66 -16.00 0.97
N ILE A 18 0.41 -15.61 0.68
CA ILE A 18 0.04 -14.19 0.48
C ILE A 18 0.12 -13.46 1.81
N ASP A 19 -0.41 -14.07 2.87
CA ASP A 19 -0.39 -13.48 4.21
C ASP A 19 1.04 -13.36 4.75
N ALA A 20 1.89 -14.37 4.53
CA ALA A 20 3.29 -14.37 4.93
C ALA A 20 4.10 -13.27 4.21
N LEU A 21 3.95 -13.16 2.88
CA LEU A 21 4.65 -12.13 2.10
C LEU A 21 4.19 -10.73 2.50
N ARG A 22 2.90 -10.53 2.72
CA ARG A 22 2.35 -9.25 3.20
C ARG A 22 2.91 -8.89 4.58
N GLY A 23 3.02 -9.86 5.48
CA GLY A 23 3.61 -9.67 6.81
C GLY A 23 5.09 -9.29 6.74
N LEU A 24 5.87 -9.99 5.91
CA LEU A 24 7.28 -9.67 5.68
C LEU A 24 7.45 -8.24 5.17
N VAL A 25 6.68 -7.86 4.16
CA VAL A 25 6.70 -6.51 3.57
C VAL A 25 6.34 -5.44 4.61
N MET A 26 5.32 -5.66 5.44
CA MET A 26 4.97 -4.72 6.52
C MET A 26 6.09 -4.57 7.55
N VAL A 27 6.78 -5.65 7.93
CA VAL A 27 7.91 -5.58 8.88
C VAL A 27 9.08 -4.81 8.29
N LEU A 28 9.42 -5.04 7.01
CA LEU A 28 10.49 -4.32 6.33
C LEU A 28 10.17 -2.83 6.18
N MET A 29 8.92 -2.49 5.83
CA MET A 29 8.47 -1.08 5.77
C MET A 29 8.55 -0.42 7.14
N LEU A 30 8.09 -1.09 8.20
CA LEU A 30 8.18 -0.57 9.57
C LEU A 30 9.64 -0.33 9.99
N LEU A 31 10.55 -1.26 9.70
CA LEU A 31 11.96 -1.11 10.03
C LEU A 31 12.59 0.09 9.32
N ASP A 32 12.24 0.35 8.06
CA ASP A 32 12.71 1.53 7.33
C ASP A 32 12.22 2.84 7.97
N HIS A 33 10.94 2.89 8.36
CA HIS A 33 10.38 4.07 9.03
C HIS A 33 10.99 4.28 10.41
N LEU A 34 11.23 3.20 11.18
CA LEU A 34 11.93 3.30 12.46
C LEU A 34 13.36 3.85 12.26
N ARG A 35 14.05 3.42 11.22
CA ARG A 35 15.39 3.94 10.87
C ARG A 35 15.34 5.42 10.53
N GLU A 36 14.43 5.82 9.66
CA GLU A 36 14.30 7.22 9.20
C GLU A 36 13.87 8.16 10.35
N THR A 37 12.97 7.71 11.23
CA THR A 37 12.46 8.55 12.33
C THR A 37 13.40 8.61 13.53
N TRP A 38 14.07 7.50 13.89
CA TRP A 38 14.86 7.41 15.14
C TRP A 38 16.37 7.49 14.93
N PHE A 39 16.91 7.10 13.76
CA PHE A 39 18.34 7.12 13.48
C PHE A 39 18.74 8.34 12.62
N LEU A 40 18.37 9.54 13.08
CA LEU A 40 18.69 10.82 12.41
C LEU A 40 20.20 11.13 12.31
N HIS A 41 21.05 10.33 12.96
CA HIS A 41 22.48 10.59 13.12
C HIS A 41 23.29 10.15 11.88
N VAL A 42 22.68 9.35 10.99
CA VAL A 42 23.24 8.95 9.70
C VAL A 42 22.25 9.36 8.60
N PRO A 43 22.17 10.67 8.27
CA PRO A 43 21.32 11.14 7.19
C PRO A 43 21.82 10.55 5.88
N VAL A 44 20.92 9.90 5.16
CA VAL A 44 21.18 9.34 3.84
C VAL A 44 20.62 10.35 2.84
N ALA A 45 21.45 10.82 1.91
CA ALA A 45 20.98 11.71 0.86
C ALA A 45 19.90 11.01 0.01
N ASP A 46 18.87 11.76 -0.38
CA ASP A 46 17.89 11.34 -1.38
C ASP A 46 18.10 12.22 -2.63
N PRO A 47 18.56 11.67 -3.77
CA PRO A 47 18.76 10.25 -4.07
C PRO A 47 20.01 9.64 -3.41
N VAL A 48 19.91 8.35 -3.06
CA VAL A 48 21.04 7.58 -2.49
C VAL A 48 22.13 7.42 -3.54
N ASP A 49 23.28 8.04 -3.32
CA ASP A 49 24.43 7.86 -4.21
C ASP A 49 25.11 6.51 -3.95
N ALA A 50 25.00 5.60 -4.93
CA ALA A 50 25.57 4.26 -4.88
C ALA A 50 27.11 4.24 -4.80
N ARG A 51 27.79 5.37 -5.08
CA ARG A 51 29.25 5.48 -5.00
C ARG A 51 29.74 5.83 -3.60
N THR A 52 28.90 6.44 -2.79
CA THR A 52 29.25 6.95 -1.45
C THR A 52 28.49 6.26 -0.33
N ALA A 53 27.35 5.62 -0.64
CA ALA A 53 26.57 4.87 0.32
C ALA A 53 27.27 3.56 0.74
N LEU A 54 27.15 3.24 2.03
CA LEU A 54 27.55 1.94 2.57
C LEU A 54 26.76 0.82 1.83
N PRO A 55 27.41 -0.27 1.37
CA PRO A 55 26.74 -1.33 0.62
C PRO A 55 25.53 -1.92 1.34
N ALA A 56 25.60 -2.08 2.66
CA ALA A 56 24.49 -2.58 3.48
C ALA A 56 23.27 -1.65 3.45
N LEU A 57 23.50 -0.34 3.41
CA LEU A 57 22.46 0.69 3.45
C LEU A 57 21.78 0.82 2.08
N TYR A 58 22.56 0.72 1.01
CA TYR A 58 22.03 0.63 -0.36
C TYR A 58 21.14 -0.61 -0.55
N LEU A 59 21.57 -1.78 -0.08
CA LEU A 59 20.75 -3.00 -0.14
C LEU A 59 19.46 -2.89 0.67
N ALA A 60 19.51 -2.27 1.85
CA ALA A 60 18.31 -2.00 2.64
C ALA A 60 17.33 -1.08 1.90
N ARG A 61 17.81 0.02 1.30
CA ARG A 61 16.97 0.93 0.52
C ARG A 61 16.37 0.24 -0.70
N LEU A 62 17.16 -0.58 -1.41
CA LEU A 62 16.67 -1.37 -2.54
C LEU A 62 15.56 -2.34 -2.10
N ALA A 63 15.75 -3.06 -0.98
CA ALA A 63 14.75 -3.98 -0.46
C ALA A 63 13.43 -3.27 -0.12
N VAL A 64 13.49 -2.09 0.50
CA VAL A 64 12.29 -1.32 0.88
C VAL A 64 11.62 -0.69 -0.34
N SER A 65 12.39 -0.27 -1.36
CA SER A 65 11.83 0.25 -2.62
C SER A 65 10.93 -0.77 -3.34
N LEU A 66 11.22 -2.07 -3.18
CA LEU A 66 10.41 -3.17 -3.71
C LEU A 66 9.21 -3.52 -2.82
N CYS A 67 9.27 -3.20 -1.53
CA CYS A 67 8.20 -3.51 -0.58
C CYS A 67 6.88 -2.81 -0.94
N ALA A 68 6.92 -1.52 -1.28
CA ALA A 68 5.71 -0.78 -1.62
C ALA A 68 4.99 -1.33 -2.88
N PRO A 69 5.67 -1.55 -4.04
CA PRO A 69 5.06 -2.18 -5.20
C PRO A 69 4.46 -3.56 -4.91
N ILE A 70 5.17 -4.40 -4.13
CA ILE A 70 4.68 -5.74 -3.75
C ILE A 70 3.43 -5.62 -2.87
N PHE A 71 3.42 -4.72 -1.89
CA PHE A 71 2.27 -4.49 -1.01
C PHE A 71 1.02 -4.09 -1.81
N VAL A 72 1.17 -3.18 -2.77
CA VAL A 72 0.09 -2.73 -3.64
C VAL A 72 -0.39 -3.87 -4.55
N ALA A 73 0.53 -4.64 -5.13
CA ALA A 73 0.19 -5.79 -5.96
C ALA A 73 -0.60 -6.85 -5.17
N LEU A 74 -0.16 -7.20 -3.97
CA LEU A 74 -0.86 -8.14 -3.08
C LEU A 74 -2.23 -7.63 -2.66
N THR A 75 -2.34 -6.31 -2.43
CA THR A 75 -3.61 -5.67 -2.13
C THR A 75 -4.60 -5.80 -3.30
N GLY A 76 -4.13 -5.59 -4.54
CA GLY A 76 -4.93 -5.80 -5.74
C GLY A 76 -5.35 -7.26 -5.94
N VAL A 77 -4.44 -8.21 -5.75
CA VAL A 77 -4.74 -9.66 -5.82
C VAL A 77 -5.76 -10.06 -4.74
N ALA A 78 -5.62 -9.55 -3.52
CA ALA A 78 -6.58 -9.81 -2.45
C ALA A 78 -7.97 -9.25 -2.77
N ALA A 79 -8.05 -8.06 -3.37
CA ALA A 79 -9.31 -7.47 -3.83
C ALA A 79 -9.96 -8.29 -4.96
N TYR A 80 -9.15 -8.78 -5.91
CA TYR A 80 -9.64 -9.66 -6.98
C TYR A 80 -10.13 -11.01 -6.44
N LEU A 81 -9.36 -11.66 -5.56
CA LEU A 81 -9.79 -12.92 -4.96
C LEU A 81 -11.08 -12.74 -4.13
N PHE A 82 -11.21 -11.62 -3.42
CA PHE A 82 -12.43 -11.29 -2.69
C PHE A 82 -13.63 -11.12 -3.63
N SER A 83 -13.46 -10.44 -4.77
CA SER A 83 -14.55 -10.24 -5.75
C SER A 83 -15.01 -11.53 -6.43
N THR A 84 -14.17 -12.56 -6.50
CA THR A 84 -14.58 -13.87 -7.04
C THR A 84 -15.49 -14.68 -6.11
N ARG A 85 -15.49 -14.36 -4.80
CA ARG A 85 -16.25 -15.09 -3.78
C ARG A 85 -17.43 -14.31 -3.21
N HIS A 86 -17.48 -13.01 -3.45
CA HIS A 86 -18.48 -12.09 -2.91
C HIS A 86 -19.15 -11.29 -4.01
N THR A 87 -20.29 -10.68 -3.67
CA THR A 87 -20.98 -9.79 -4.61
C THR A 87 -20.17 -8.51 -4.86
N LEU A 88 -20.45 -7.82 -5.98
CA LEU A 88 -19.81 -6.54 -6.29
C LEU A 88 -20.10 -5.48 -5.21
N ALA A 89 -21.31 -5.47 -4.65
CA ALA A 89 -21.69 -4.54 -3.59
C ALA A 89 -20.87 -4.77 -2.30
N GLU A 90 -20.72 -6.02 -1.87
CA GLU A 90 -19.90 -6.37 -0.71
C GLU A 90 -18.43 -6.01 -0.92
N THR A 91 -17.90 -6.28 -2.12
CA THR A 91 -16.52 -5.94 -2.47
C THR A 91 -16.27 -4.43 -2.42
N ARG A 92 -17.20 -3.62 -2.95
CA ARG A 92 -17.11 -2.15 -2.87
C ARG A 92 -17.06 -1.67 -1.43
N VAL A 93 -17.99 -2.12 -0.59
CA VAL A 93 -18.05 -1.71 0.82
C VAL A 93 -16.79 -2.16 1.55
N TYR A 94 -16.28 -3.34 1.25
CA TYR A 94 -15.03 -3.85 1.82
C TYR A 94 -13.81 -2.99 1.46
N LEU A 95 -13.66 -2.60 0.18
CA LEU A 95 -12.57 -1.71 -0.26
C LEU A 95 -12.69 -0.32 0.38
N VAL A 96 -13.89 0.27 0.39
CA VAL A 96 -14.12 1.61 0.95
C VAL A 96 -13.81 1.64 2.44
N LYS A 97 -14.32 0.67 3.21
CA LYS A 97 -14.06 0.57 4.65
C LYS A 97 -12.56 0.46 4.94
N ARG A 98 -11.86 -0.42 4.21
CA ARG A 98 -10.41 -0.57 4.40
C ARG A 98 -9.61 0.66 3.97
N GLY A 99 -9.99 1.30 2.87
CA GLY A 99 -9.34 2.52 2.38
C GLY A 99 -9.41 3.65 3.40
N HIS A 100 -10.60 3.89 3.98
CA HIS A 100 -10.78 4.90 5.03
C HIS A 100 -9.99 4.56 6.29
N VAL A 101 -9.91 3.28 6.68
CA VAL A 101 -9.10 2.86 7.83
C VAL A 101 -7.61 3.15 7.59
N LEU A 102 -7.08 2.90 6.39
CA LEU A 102 -5.70 3.22 6.05
C LEU A 102 -5.43 4.74 6.05
N MET A 103 -6.35 5.53 5.48
CA MET A 103 -6.24 6.99 5.49
C MET A 103 -6.30 7.56 6.91
N ALA A 104 -7.20 7.03 7.76
CA ALA A 104 -7.30 7.42 9.15
C ALA A 104 -6.04 7.02 9.93
N LEU A 105 -5.49 5.83 9.69
CA LEU A 105 -4.25 5.38 10.32
C LEU A 105 -3.09 6.35 10.02
N GLU A 106 -2.96 6.83 8.78
CA GLU A 106 -1.96 7.83 8.41
C GLU A 106 -2.13 9.13 9.20
N VAL A 107 -3.34 9.69 9.20
CA VAL A 107 -3.62 11.02 9.77
C VAL A 107 -3.53 11.00 11.29
N PHE A 108 -4.05 9.96 11.94
CA PHE A 108 -4.15 9.91 13.40
C PHE A 108 -2.93 9.30 14.09
N TYR A 109 -2.25 8.34 13.47
CA TYR A 109 -1.14 7.62 14.13
C TYR A 109 0.21 7.96 13.52
N LEU A 110 0.34 7.87 12.20
CA LEU A 110 1.64 8.05 11.56
C LEU A 110 2.05 9.52 11.55
N SER A 111 1.13 10.45 11.26
CA SER A 111 1.40 11.89 11.33
C SER A 111 1.83 12.35 12.73
N GLU A 112 1.19 11.84 13.79
CA GLU A 112 1.59 12.18 15.17
C GLU A 112 2.93 11.56 15.58
N LEU A 113 3.26 10.36 15.08
CA LEU A 113 4.57 9.75 15.30
C LEU A 113 5.71 10.62 14.73
N TYR A 114 5.46 11.36 13.65
CA TYR A 114 6.40 12.35 13.12
C TYR A 114 6.43 13.66 13.92
N TRP A 115 5.34 14.06 14.59
CA TRP A 115 5.31 15.25 15.45
C TRP A 115 6.18 15.14 16.71
N GLY A 116 6.52 13.92 17.16
CA GLY A 116 7.51 13.71 18.22
C GLY A 116 8.95 14.10 17.83
N VAL A 117 9.22 14.31 16.53
CA VAL A 117 10.57 14.52 15.98
C VAL A 117 10.67 15.78 15.09
N ALA A 118 9.58 16.22 14.45
CA ALA A 118 9.57 17.39 13.55
C ALA A 118 8.31 18.27 13.72
N SER A 119 8.45 19.55 13.36
CA SER A 119 7.38 20.59 13.33
C SER A 119 6.07 20.08 12.72
N PRO A 120 4.87 20.58 13.12
CA PRO A 120 3.58 20.02 12.73
C PRO A 120 3.33 20.10 11.22
N THR A 121 3.81 19.08 10.50
CA THR A 121 3.71 18.97 9.05
C THR A 121 3.01 17.66 8.76
N LEU A 122 1.92 17.72 7.99
CA LEU A 122 1.19 16.55 7.55
C LEU A 122 1.89 15.96 6.33
N TRP A 123 2.61 14.86 6.52
CA TRP A 123 3.21 14.09 5.44
C TRP A 123 2.25 12.97 5.02
N LEU A 124 1.59 13.14 3.88
CA LEU A 124 0.68 12.13 3.32
C LEU A 124 1.48 11.10 2.53
N GLN A 125 1.90 10.02 3.19
CA GLN A 125 2.78 9.01 2.62
C GLN A 125 2.01 7.97 1.78
N VAL A 126 2.73 6.90 1.41
CA VAL A 126 2.25 5.83 0.54
C VAL A 126 0.98 5.13 1.07
N ILE A 127 0.80 5.04 2.39
CA ILE A 127 -0.38 4.38 3.00
C ILE A 127 -1.66 5.17 2.69
N TRP A 128 -1.60 6.50 2.75
CA TRP A 128 -2.72 7.36 2.36
C TRP A 128 -3.06 7.20 0.88
N CYS A 129 -2.04 7.21 0.00
CA CYS A 129 -2.23 7.01 -1.44
C CYS A 129 -2.90 5.66 -1.73
N ILE A 130 -2.48 4.58 -1.06
CA ILE A 130 -3.10 3.26 -1.19
C ILE A 130 -4.57 3.29 -0.76
N GLY A 131 -4.91 4.00 0.32
CA GLY A 131 -6.28 4.18 0.77
C GLY A 131 -7.16 4.87 -0.28
N VAL A 132 -6.64 5.93 -0.91
CA VAL A 132 -7.32 6.61 -2.03
C VAL A 132 -7.48 5.67 -3.22
N CYS A 133 -6.44 4.93 -3.61
CA CYS A 133 -6.51 3.95 -4.70
C CYS A 133 -7.58 2.88 -4.44
N MET A 134 -7.74 2.39 -3.21
CA MET A 134 -8.81 1.44 -2.86
C MET A 134 -10.20 2.03 -3.10
N ILE A 135 -10.41 3.31 -2.76
CA ILE A 135 -11.69 4.00 -2.97
C ILE A 135 -11.96 4.17 -4.48
N VAL A 136 -10.94 4.59 -5.24
CA VAL A 136 -11.04 4.71 -6.71
C VAL A 136 -11.36 3.36 -7.34
N VAL A 137 -10.68 2.29 -6.95
CA VAL A 137 -10.96 0.94 -7.45
C VAL A 137 -12.37 0.50 -7.05
N ALA A 138 -12.85 0.81 -5.84
CA ALA A 138 -14.23 0.50 -5.45
C ALA A 138 -15.27 1.18 -6.36
N ALA A 139 -15.02 2.43 -6.78
CA ALA A 139 -15.88 3.09 -7.76
C ALA A 139 -15.81 2.39 -9.13
N LEU A 140 -14.60 2.03 -9.57
CA LEU A 140 -14.35 1.49 -10.91
C LEU A 140 -14.63 -0.03 -11.06
N ILE A 141 -14.74 -0.80 -9.98
CA ILE A 141 -14.84 -2.28 -10.04
C ILE A 141 -16.07 -2.81 -10.80
N GLY A 142 -17.09 -1.97 -10.99
CA GLY A 142 -18.30 -2.33 -11.75
C GLY A 142 -18.14 -2.20 -13.27
N LEU A 143 -17.02 -1.67 -13.76
CA LEU A 143 -16.78 -1.48 -15.19
C LEU A 143 -16.34 -2.80 -15.86
N PRO A 144 -16.58 -2.94 -17.18
CA PRO A 144 -16.10 -4.09 -17.92
C PRO A 144 -14.57 -4.16 -17.87
N ARG A 145 -14.03 -5.39 -17.70
CA ARG A 145 -12.59 -5.68 -17.64
C ARG A 145 -11.72 -4.99 -18.72
N PRO A 146 -12.11 -4.89 -20.00
CA PRO A 146 -11.30 -4.17 -20.99
C PRO A 146 -11.08 -2.70 -20.65
N VAL A 147 -12.06 -2.04 -20.02
CA VAL A 147 -11.91 -0.63 -19.62
C VAL A 147 -10.92 -0.49 -18.46
N LEU A 148 -10.96 -1.41 -17.50
CA LEU A 148 -9.98 -1.43 -16.40
C LEU A 148 -8.55 -1.62 -16.91
N VAL A 149 -8.35 -2.52 -17.87
CA VAL A 149 -7.04 -2.75 -18.50
C VAL A 149 -6.60 -1.52 -19.29
N ALA A 150 -7.50 -0.91 -20.07
CA ALA A 150 -7.20 0.30 -20.84
C ALA A 150 -6.81 1.48 -19.93
N VAL A 151 -7.53 1.69 -18.82
CA VAL A 151 -7.20 2.73 -17.84
C VAL A 151 -5.84 2.46 -17.20
N GLY A 152 -5.56 1.23 -16.78
CA GLY A 152 -4.25 0.87 -16.21
C GLY A 152 -3.10 1.08 -17.21
N LEU A 153 -3.29 0.68 -18.46
CA LEU A 153 -2.31 0.88 -19.52
C LEU A 153 -2.10 2.36 -19.82
N LEU A 154 -3.18 3.15 -19.86
CA LEU A 154 -3.10 4.60 -20.06
C LEU A 154 -2.32 5.27 -18.93
N ILE A 155 -2.53 4.87 -17.68
CA ILE A 155 -1.75 5.38 -16.54
C ILE A 155 -0.27 5.02 -16.70
N VAL A 156 0.06 3.75 -16.99
CA VAL A 156 1.46 3.30 -17.12
C VAL A 156 2.15 3.86 -18.36
N CYS A 157 1.47 4.00 -19.50
CA CYS A 157 2.08 4.58 -20.70
C CYS A 157 2.08 6.12 -20.65
N GLY A 158 1.13 6.72 -19.94
CA GLY A 158 0.95 8.16 -19.84
C GLY A 158 1.66 8.81 -18.65
N HIS A 159 2.21 8.05 -17.69
CA HIS A 159 2.79 8.65 -16.48
C HIS A 159 3.91 9.65 -16.76
N ASN A 160 4.78 9.37 -17.74
CA ASN A 160 5.88 10.27 -18.12
C ASN A 160 5.44 11.41 -19.06
N LEU A 161 4.18 11.44 -19.51
CA LEU A 161 3.72 12.50 -20.42
C LEU A 161 3.61 13.86 -19.71
N LEU A 162 3.54 13.86 -18.37
CA LEU A 162 3.52 15.06 -17.54
C LEU A 162 4.92 15.52 -17.09
N ASP A 163 5.97 14.72 -17.29
CA ASP A 163 7.36 15.08 -16.94
C ASP A 163 7.84 16.42 -17.55
N PRO A 164 7.43 16.82 -18.77
CA PRO A 164 7.83 18.10 -19.34
C PRO A 164 7.18 19.33 -18.67
N ILE A 165 6.12 19.15 -17.87
CA ILE A 165 5.40 20.24 -17.24
C ILE A 165 6.11 20.59 -15.93
N GLN A 166 7.14 21.45 -16.03
CA GLN A 166 7.75 22.05 -14.85
C GLN A 166 6.94 23.30 -14.45
N LEU A 167 6.24 23.22 -13.32
CA LEU A 167 5.67 24.40 -12.67
C LEU A 167 6.83 25.25 -12.13
N GLN A 168 7.26 26.23 -12.91
CA GLN A 168 8.10 27.32 -12.39
C GLN A 168 7.24 28.12 -11.42
N LEU A 169 7.57 28.04 -10.12
CA LEU A 169 7.12 29.04 -9.16
C LEU A 169 7.97 30.29 -9.41
N ASP A 170 7.37 31.31 -10.00
CA ASP A 170 7.81 32.70 -9.84
C ASP A 170 7.46 33.21 -8.43
#